data_AF-A0A0Q7E4A6-F1
#
_entry.id   AF-A0A0Q7E4A6-F1
#
_cell.length_a   1.000
_cell.length_b   1.000
_cell.length_c   1.000
_cell.angle_alpha   90.00
_cell.angle_beta   90.00
_cell.angle_gamma   90.00
#
_symmetry.space_group_name_H-M   'P 1'
#
loop_
_entity.id
_entity.type
_entity.pdbx_description
1 polymer ?
#
loop_
_entity_poly.entity_id
_entity_poly.type
_entity_poly.pdbx_seq_one_letter_code
_entity_poly.pdbx_strand_id
1 'polypeptide(L)'
;MSVRAIPSSGGVEAAIRRASSATGVDADFLIKTARRESAMNPSAKARTSSAAGLFQFIEQTWLGTVKAHGAKHGYGQYADLIHRGSDGRWRVDGSARNVVLDLRFDPQAASTMAAELTASNAAYLRGRTGREPGAGDLYAAHFLGPAGAAELMSAMDRRPGSSAASLFPEAAAANRSIFYRDGRPATVAEVHANLQRTAGEGAPASGVGSAPALDPQLLPKLSERDQMLAARLDRLKQDQSLLALLLGQDGEGKAGGFGVAFGPEPGSNT
;
A
#
# COMPACT_ATOMS: atom_id res chain seq x y z
N MET A 1 -22.11 -4.47 25.44
CA MET A 1 -21.05 -3.51 25.81
C MET A 1 -20.20 -3.24 24.58
N SER A 2 -20.46 -2.18 23.81
CA SER A 2 -19.61 -1.80 22.69
C SER A 2 -18.44 -0.98 23.24
N VAL A 3 -17.22 -1.48 23.09
CA VAL A 3 -16.02 -0.68 23.34
C VAL A 3 -15.92 0.29 22.16
N ARG A 4 -16.32 1.55 22.38
CA ARG A 4 -16.03 2.63 21.43
C ARG A 4 -14.53 2.80 21.37
N ALA A 5 -13.95 2.61 20.19
CA ALA A 5 -12.58 3.03 19.91
C ALA A 5 -12.45 4.52 20.26
N ILE A 6 -11.47 4.85 21.10
CA ILE A 6 -11.18 6.23 21.49
C ILE A 6 -10.73 6.96 20.21
N PRO A 7 -11.43 8.02 19.76
CA PRO A 7 -11.01 8.75 18.58
C PRO A 7 -9.66 9.39 18.85
N SER A 8 -8.62 8.95 18.12
CA SER A 8 -7.28 9.52 18.24
C SER A 8 -7.31 11.00 17.83
N SER A 9 -7.08 11.88 18.80
CA SER A 9 -7.30 13.33 18.78
C SER A 9 -6.41 14.13 17.82
N GLY A 10 -5.75 13.50 16.85
CA GLY A 10 -4.78 14.14 15.94
C GLY A 10 -5.05 13.97 14.45
N GLY A 11 -6.14 13.31 14.06
CA GLY A 11 -6.43 13.04 12.64
C GLY A 11 -5.48 12.03 11.99
N VAL A 12 -5.74 11.73 10.70
CA VAL A 12 -5.03 10.70 9.93
C VAL A 12 -3.55 11.01 9.77
N GLU A 13 -3.18 12.24 9.44
CA GLU A 13 -1.77 12.61 9.22
C GLU A 13 -0.92 12.50 10.49
N ALA A 14 -1.45 12.89 11.65
CA ALA A 14 -0.71 12.72 12.90
C ALA A 14 -0.53 11.24 13.26
N ALA A 15 -1.48 10.38 12.88
CA ALA A 15 -1.33 8.93 13.01
C ALA A 15 -0.14 8.41 12.22
N ILE A 16 -0.03 8.85 10.96
CA ILE A 16 1.05 8.46 10.06
C ILE A 16 2.41 8.97 10.58
N ARG A 17 2.49 10.23 11.04
CA ARG A 17 3.73 10.79 11.60
C ARG A 17 4.18 10.09 12.88
N ARG A 18 3.24 9.68 13.75
CA ARG A 18 3.56 8.86 14.92
C ARG A 18 4.08 7.47 14.55
N ALA A 19 3.43 6.81 13.59
CA ALA A 19 3.88 5.53 13.09
C ALA A 19 5.30 5.61 12.48
N SER A 20 5.55 6.65 11.69
CA SER A 20 6.88 6.95 11.14
C SER A 20 7.93 7.10 12.24
N SER A 21 7.63 7.90 13.28
CA SER A 21 8.54 8.10 14.41
C SER A 21 8.82 6.81 15.19
N ALA A 22 7.82 5.92 15.30
CA ALA A 22 7.92 4.68 16.06
C ALA A 22 8.69 3.56 15.34
N THR A 23 8.76 3.60 14.00
CA THR A 23 9.35 2.52 13.19
C THR A 23 10.56 2.95 12.39
N GLY A 24 10.80 4.25 12.22
CA GLY A 24 11.85 4.81 11.38
C GLY A 24 11.53 4.81 9.87
N VAL A 25 10.31 4.43 9.48
CA VAL A 25 9.85 4.55 8.09
C VAL A 25 9.48 6.00 7.80
N ASP A 26 9.84 6.50 6.63
CA ASP A 26 9.57 7.88 6.22
C ASP A 26 8.07 8.21 6.19
N ALA A 27 7.72 9.36 6.81
CA ALA A 27 6.32 9.78 6.91
C ALA A 27 5.72 10.13 5.54
N ASP A 28 6.50 10.74 4.65
CA ASP A 28 6.02 11.15 3.34
C ASP A 28 5.72 9.93 2.45
N PHE A 29 6.53 8.88 2.55
CA PHE A 29 6.24 7.59 1.91
C PHE A 29 4.91 6.99 2.41
N LEU A 30 4.67 7.00 3.72
CA LEU A 30 3.43 6.48 4.29
C LEU A 30 2.22 7.35 3.89
N ILE A 31 2.36 8.68 3.83
CA ILE A 31 1.31 9.59 3.37
C ILE A 31 0.99 9.34 1.89
N LYS A 32 2.02 9.25 1.02
CA LYS A 32 1.83 8.94 -0.41
C LYS A 32 1.15 7.59 -0.59
N THR A 33 1.53 6.60 0.22
CA THR A 33 0.87 5.30 0.24
C THR A 33 -0.60 5.43 0.64
N ALA A 34 -0.92 6.04 1.78
CA ALA A 34 -2.31 6.22 2.23
C ALA A 34 -3.17 7.00 1.21
N ARG A 35 -2.61 8.00 0.53
CA ARG A 35 -3.27 8.72 -0.57
C ARG A 35 -3.60 7.81 -1.75
N ARG A 36 -2.64 7.01 -2.21
CA ARG A 36 -2.83 6.05 -3.30
C ARG A 36 -3.82 4.94 -2.95
N GLU A 37 -3.75 4.45 -1.72
CA GLU A 37 -4.54 3.29 -1.27
C GLU A 37 -6.00 3.65 -0.98
N SER A 38 -6.26 4.79 -0.34
CA SER A 38 -7.59 5.11 0.17
C SER A 38 -8.01 6.57 0.00
N ALA A 39 -7.21 7.40 -0.69
CA ALA A 39 -7.37 8.86 -0.67
C ALA A 39 -7.43 9.42 0.76
N MET A 40 -6.59 8.88 1.67
CA MET A 40 -6.54 9.23 3.10
C MET A 40 -7.83 8.91 3.88
N ASN A 41 -8.71 8.05 3.35
CA ASN A 41 -9.96 7.66 4.01
C ASN A 41 -9.77 6.41 4.90
N PRO A 42 -9.80 6.54 6.24
CA PRO A 42 -9.63 5.40 7.13
C PRO A 42 -10.81 4.42 7.11
N SER A 43 -11.95 4.81 6.53
CA SER A 43 -13.14 3.95 6.39
C SER A 43 -13.24 3.29 5.00
N ALA A 44 -12.24 3.43 4.13
CA ALA A 44 -12.26 2.86 2.79
C ALA A 44 -12.41 1.33 2.81
N LYS A 45 -13.25 0.80 1.93
CA LYS A 45 -13.48 -0.64 1.75
C LYS A 45 -13.47 -0.99 0.27
N ALA A 46 -12.65 -1.95 -0.12
CA ALA A 46 -12.69 -2.49 -1.47
C ALA A 46 -13.98 -3.28 -1.71
N ARG A 47 -14.56 -3.13 -2.91
CA ARG A 47 -15.77 -3.87 -3.30
C ARG A 47 -15.49 -5.33 -3.68
N THR A 48 -14.28 -5.63 -4.12
CA THR A 48 -13.93 -6.92 -4.71
C THR A 48 -13.05 -7.78 -3.82
N SER A 49 -12.51 -7.24 -2.72
CA SER A 49 -11.56 -7.96 -1.86
C SER A 49 -11.77 -7.66 -0.38
N SER A 50 -10.97 -8.29 0.47
CA SER A 50 -10.95 -8.01 1.91
C SER A 50 -10.22 -6.72 2.28
N ALA A 51 -9.66 -5.98 1.30
CA ALA A 51 -8.89 -4.78 1.56
C ALA A 51 -9.73 -3.69 2.23
N ALA A 52 -9.21 -3.15 3.32
CA ALA A 52 -9.93 -2.20 4.15
C ALA A 52 -8.98 -1.21 4.84
N GLY A 53 -9.52 -0.04 5.17
CA GLY A 53 -8.84 0.98 5.93
C GLY A 53 -7.91 1.85 5.11
N LEU A 54 -7.17 2.70 5.84
CA LEU A 54 -6.30 3.75 5.31
C LEU A 54 -5.23 3.22 4.32
N PHE A 55 -4.73 2.02 4.56
CA PHE A 55 -3.68 1.35 3.77
C PHE A 55 -4.19 0.13 3.00
N GLN A 56 -5.51 -0.04 2.88
CA GLN A 56 -6.15 -1.14 2.15
C GLN A 56 -5.57 -2.53 2.46
N PHE A 57 -5.34 -2.79 3.75
CA PHE A 57 -4.86 -4.07 4.22
C PHE A 57 -5.86 -5.18 3.90
N ILE A 58 -5.42 -6.17 3.13
CA ILE A 58 -6.11 -7.46 3.01
C ILE A 58 -5.96 -8.26 4.31
N GLU A 59 -6.92 -9.12 4.57
CA GLU A 59 -7.07 -9.79 5.86
C GLU A 59 -5.84 -10.60 6.29
N GLN A 60 -5.26 -11.43 5.41
CA GLN A 60 -4.13 -12.28 5.81
C GLN A 60 -2.88 -11.47 6.13
N THR A 61 -2.60 -10.42 5.35
CA THR A 61 -1.49 -9.49 5.62
C THR A 61 -1.72 -8.74 6.92
N TRP A 62 -2.96 -8.28 7.17
CA TRP A 62 -3.32 -7.61 8.42
C TRP A 62 -3.06 -8.51 9.63
N LEU A 63 -3.62 -9.72 9.63
CA LEU A 63 -3.48 -10.65 10.75
C LEU A 63 -2.02 -11.03 10.99
N GLY A 64 -1.25 -11.30 9.92
CA GLY A 64 0.17 -11.59 10.05
C GLY A 64 0.98 -10.42 10.63
N THR A 65 0.69 -9.20 10.17
CA THR A 65 1.38 -7.99 10.65
C THR A 65 1.04 -7.69 12.11
N VAL A 66 -0.24 -7.76 12.50
CA VAL A 66 -0.66 -7.60 13.90
C VAL A 66 -0.07 -8.71 14.77
N LYS A 67 -0.05 -9.96 14.31
CA LYS A 67 0.55 -11.06 15.07
C LYS A 67 2.03 -10.81 15.38
N ALA A 68 2.78 -10.34 14.39
CA ALA A 68 4.22 -10.15 14.52
C ALA A 68 4.60 -8.86 15.27
N HIS A 69 3.88 -7.75 15.05
CA HIS A 69 4.30 -6.43 15.53
C HIS A 69 3.32 -5.79 16.51
N GLY A 70 2.10 -6.33 16.65
CA GLY A 70 1.04 -5.71 17.45
C GLY A 70 1.45 -5.50 18.91
N ALA A 71 2.10 -6.49 19.54
CA ALA A 71 2.55 -6.40 20.93
C ALA A 71 3.52 -5.23 21.18
N LYS A 72 4.43 -4.96 20.24
CA LYS A 72 5.40 -3.84 20.32
C LYS A 72 4.71 -2.47 20.44
N HIS A 73 3.48 -2.37 19.93
CA HIS A 73 2.75 -1.11 19.80
C HIS A 73 1.46 -1.06 20.65
N GLY A 74 1.36 -1.91 21.68
CA GLY A 74 0.20 -1.92 22.58
C GLY A 74 -1.03 -2.67 22.05
N TYR A 75 -0.90 -3.39 20.93
CA TYR A 75 -1.95 -4.25 20.37
C TYR A 75 -1.76 -5.74 20.71
N GLY A 76 -0.98 -6.05 21.76
CA GLY A 76 -0.65 -7.44 22.15
C GLY A 76 -1.87 -8.32 22.39
N GLN A 77 -2.87 -7.79 23.11
CA GLN A 77 -4.13 -8.50 23.34
C GLN A 77 -4.86 -8.91 22.04
N TYR A 78 -4.66 -8.18 20.94
CA TYR A 78 -5.22 -8.53 19.64
C TYR A 78 -4.33 -9.54 18.91
N ALA A 79 -3.01 -9.40 19.03
CA ALA A 79 -2.03 -10.34 18.48
C ALA A 79 -2.15 -11.75 19.09
N ASP A 80 -2.50 -11.85 20.37
CA ASP A 80 -2.67 -13.12 21.08
C ASP A 80 -3.88 -13.92 20.58
N LEU A 81 -4.92 -13.23 20.09
CA LEU A 81 -6.10 -13.85 19.48
C LEU A 81 -5.82 -14.44 18.09
N ILE A 82 -4.70 -14.08 17.47
CA ILE A 82 -4.33 -14.52 16.12
C ILE A 82 -3.49 -15.79 16.23
N HIS A 83 -3.95 -16.84 15.57
CA HIS A 83 -3.26 -18.13 15.50
C HIS A 83 -3.14 -18.61 14.05
N ARG A 84 -2.21 -19.54 13.83
CA ARG A 84 -2.00 -20.18 12.54
C ARG A 84 -2.74 -21.51 12.51
N GLY A 85 -3.61 -21.71 11.52
CA GLY A 85 -4.26 -23.02 11.34
C GLY A 85 -3.35 -24.03 10.66
N SER A 86 -3.84 -25.26 10.53
CA SER A 86 -3.11 -26.40 9.93
C SER A 86 -2.74 -26.18 8.46
N ASP A 87 -3.50 -25.36 7.73
CA ASP A 87 -3.22 -24.94 6.35
C ASP A 87 -2.22 -23.77 6.25
N GLY A 88 -1.64 -23.35 7.37
CA GLY A 88 -0.67 -22.27 7.44
C GLY A 88 -1.25 -20.86 7.39
N ARG A 89 -2.58 -20.70 7.38
CA ARG A 89 -3.25 -19.39 7.34
C ARG A 89 -3.49 -18.78 8.71
N TRP A 90 -3.44 -17.45 8.80
CA TRP A 90 -3.79 -16.71 10.01
C TRP A 90 -5.31 -16.66 10.19
N ARG A 91 -5.76 -16.89 11.43
CA ARG A 91 -7.16 -16.92 11.84
C ARG A 91 -7.35 -16.27 13.22
N VAL A 92 -8.59 -15.85 13.46
CA VAL A 92 -9.10 -15.42 14.77
C VAL A 92 -10.47 -16.06 14.92
N ASP A 93 -10.74 -16.64 16.08
CA ASP A 93 -11.98 -17.38 16.32
C ASP A 93 -13.15 -16.49 16.75
N GLY A 94 -14.35 -16.93 16.40
CA GLY A 94 -15.60 -16.38 16.90
C GLY A 94 -15.77 -14.87 16.67
N SER A 95 -16.41 -14.21 17.63
CA SER A 95 -16.73 -12.78 17.57
C SER A 95 -15.49 -11.88 17.66
N ALA A 96 -14.39 -12.37 18.22
CA ALA A 96 -13.13 -11.64 18.35
C ALA A 96 -12.52 -11.28 16.97
N ARG A 97 -12.85 -12.05 15.93
CA ARG A 97 -12.39 -11.80 14.56
C ARG A 97 -12.71 -10.40 14.07
N ASN A 98 -13.94 -9.92 14.28
CA ASN A 98 -14.34 -8.60 13.81
C ASN A 98 -13.57 -7.50 14.55
N VAL A 99 -13.37 -7.68 15.85
CA VAL A 99 -12.60 -6.74 16.68
C VAL A 99 -11.16 -6.58 16.15
N VAL A 100 -10.48 -7.69 15.85
CA VAL A 100 -9.11 -7.64 15.29
C VAL A 100 -9.10 -7.02 13.89
N LEU A 101 -10.08 -7.35 13.04
CA LEU A 101 -10.14 -6.84 11.67
C LEU A 101 -10.56 -5.37 11.56
N ASP A 102 -11.38 -4.89 12.49
CA ASP A 102 -11.88 -3.52 12.50
C ASP A 102 -10.80 -2.50 12.92
N LEU A 103 -9.72 -2.96 13.56
CA LEU A 103 -8.53 -2.13 13.79
C LEU A 103 -7.90 -1.60 12.49
N ARG A 104 -8.21 -2.18 11.32
CA ARG A 104 -7.83 -1.60 10.02
C ARG A 104 -8.45 -0.22 9.78
N PHE A 105 -9.58 0.07 10.41
CA PHE A 105 -10.26 1.36 10.31
C PHE A 105 -9.77 2.37 11.36
N ASP A 106 -8.96 1.94 12.33
CA ASP A 106 -8.32 2.84 13.28
C ASP A 106 -7.05 3.45 12.66
N PRO A 107 -6.97 4.79 12.51
CA PRO A 107 -5.82 5.41 11.85
C PRO A 107 -4.48 5.12 12.54
N GLN A 108 -4.43 4.98 13.88
CA GLN A 108 -3.18 4.69 14.59
C GLN A 108 -2.71 3.28 14.30
N ALA A 109 -3.59 2.29 14.51
CA ALA A 109 -3.29 0.89 14.30
C ALA A 109 -2.90 0.63 12.84
N ALA A 110 -3.69 1.14 11.90
CA ALA A 110 -3.44 0.97 10.48
C ALA A 110 -2.11 1.60 10.05
N SER A 111 -1.80 2.82 10.51
CA SER A 111 -0.53 3.49 10.18
C SER A 111 0.67 2.77 10.79
N THR A 112 0.55 2.32 12.03
CA THR A 112 1.63 1.62 12.75
C THR A 112 1.94 0.28 12.08
N MET A 113 0.91 -0.50 11.74
CA MET A 113 1.10 -1.78 11.05
C MET A 113 1.60 -1.58 9.61
N ALA A 114 1.18 -0.53 8.91
CA ALA A 114 1.72 -0.21 7.58
C ALA A 114 3.22 0.14 7.63
N ALA A 115 3.62 0.89 8.66
CA ALA A 115 5.01 1.25 8.87
C ALA A 115 5.86 0.03 9.26
N GLU A 116 5.38 -0.84 10.15
CA GLU A 116 6.06 -2.11 10.50
C GLU A 116 6.17 -3.08 9.31
N LEU A 117 5.13 -3.20 8.49
CA LEU A 117 5.19 -4.01 7.26
C LEU A 117 6.22 -3.45 6.28
N THR A 118 6.26 -2.12 6.12
CA THR A 118 7.24 -1.45 5.25
C THR A 118 8.66 -1.67 5.75
N ALA A 119 8.90 -1.49 7.05
CA ALA A 119 10.18 -1.76 7.70
C ALA A 119 10.62 -3.22 7.52
N SER A 120 9.70 -4.17 7.70
CA SER A 120 9.96 -5.60 7.54
C SER A 120 10.31 -5.97 6.11
N ASN A 121 9.59 -5.40 5.13
CA ASN A 121 9.93 -5.56 3.71
C ASN A 121 11.31 -4.96 3.41
N ALA A 122 11.63 -3.79 3.95
CA ALA A 122 12.92 -3.16 3.75
C ALA A 122 14.08 -4.00 4.32
N ALA A 123 13.91 -4.54 5.53
CA ALA A 123 14.87 -5.44 6.15
C ALA A 123 15.05 -6.72 5.33
N TYR A 124 13.95 -7.31 4.86
CA TYR A 124 13.99 -8.49 4.01
C TYR A 124 14.77 -8.25 2.71
N LEU A 125 14.42 -7.20 1.96
CA LEU A 125 15.04 -6.89 0.67
C LEU A 125 16.53 -6.63 0.84
N ARG A 126 16.92 -5.88 1.87
CA ARG A 126 18.33 -5.64 2.21
C ARG A 126 19.06 -6.91 2.56
N GLY A 127 18.49 -7.76 3.41
CA GLY A 127 19.10 -9.04 3.77
C GLY A 127 19.25 -9.99 2.59
N ARG A 128 18.31 -9.94 1.62
CA ARG A 128 18.32 -10.81 0.44
C ARG A 128 19.23 -10.31 -0.68
N THR A 129 19.31 -8.99 -0.87
CA THR A 129 19.99 -8.38 -2.03
C THR A 129 21.30 -7.69 -1.68
N GLY A 130 21.56 -7.43 -0.39
CA GLY A 130 22.70 -6.64 0.08
C GLY A 130 22.60 -5.15 -0.22
N ARG A 131 21.42 -4.67 -0.68
CA ARG A 131 21.21 -3.29 -1.13
C ARG A 131 20.07 -2.63 -0.38
N GLU A 132 20.14 -1.31 -0.27
CA GLU A 132 19.06 -0.53 0.31
C GLU A 132 17.87 -0.45 -0.66
N PRO A 133 16.67 -0.91 -0.27
CA PRO A 133 15.50 -0.84 -1.14
C PRO A 133 14.98 0.59 -1.25
N GLY A 134 14.71 1.04 -2.48
CA GLY A 134 14.05 2.30 -2.76
C GLY A 134 12.52 2.19 -2.66
N ALA A 135 11.82 3.30 -2.88
CA ALA A 135 10.36 3.34 -2.88
C ALA A 135 9.73 2.38 -3.90
N GLY A 136 10.31 2.27 -5.10
CA GLY A 136 9.87 1.31 -6.12
C GLY A 136 9.99 -0.14 -5.68
N ASP A 137 11.06 -0.49 -4.94
CA ASP A 137 11.30 -1.85 -4.46
C ASP A 137 10.32 -2.22 -3.33
N LEU A 138 10.03 -1.28 -2.41
CA LEU A 138 9.04 -1.48 -1.36
C LEU A 138 7.62 -1.53 -1.91
N TYR A 139 7.33 -0.77 -2.97
CA TYR A 139 6.06 -0.88 -3.69
C TYR A 139 5.97 -2.21 -4.44
N ALA A 140 7.06 -2.67 -5.07
CA ALA A 140 7.14 -4.01 -5.64
C ALA A 140 6.90 -5.08 -4.58
N ALA A 141 7.40 -4.90 -3.34
CA ALA A 141 7.20 -5.87 -2.27
C ALA A 141 5.74 -5.95 -1.79
N HIS A 142 5.00 -4.84 -1.84
CA HIS A 142 3.56 -4.84 -1.58
C HIS A 142 2.80 -5.67 -2.64
N PHE A 143 3.22 -5.54 -3.90
CA PHE A 143 2.54 -6.09 -5.06
C PHE A 143 2.93 -7.55 -5.38
N LEU A 144 4.22 -7.83 -5.48
CA LEU A 144 4.81 -9.15 -5.80
C LEU A 144 5.09 -10.00 -4.56
N GLY A 145 4.90 -9.43 -3.37
CA GLY A 145 5.48 -9.96 -2.14
C GLY A 145 6.98 -9.66 -2.04
N PRO A 146 7.55 -9.77 -0.83
CA PRO A 146 8.96 -9.43 -0.58
C PRO A 146 9.94 -10.30 -1.37
N ALA A 147 9.63 -11.58 -1.57
CA ALA A 147 10.47 -12.48 -2.37
C ALA A 147 10.50 -12.11 -3.85
N GLY A 148 9.33 -11.81 -4.45
CA GLY A 148 9.24 -11.39 -5.85
C GLY A 148 9.90 -10.03 -6.09
N ALA A 149 9.81 -9.11 -5.14
CA ALA A 149 10.54 -7.85 -5.20
C ALA A 149 12.06 -8.05 -5.10
N ALA A 150 12.56 -8.94 -4.25
CA ALA A 150 13.98 -9.26 -4.21
C ALA A 150 14.47 -9.92 -5.52
N GLU A 151 13.64 -10.77 -6.14
CA GLU A 151 13.92 -11.33 -7.46
C GLU A 151 13.96 -10.24 -8.53
N LEU A 152 13.02 -9.29 -8.49
CA LEU A 152 13.00 -8.15 -9.41
C LEU A 152 14.27 -7.31 -9.25
N MET A 153 14.67 -6.97 -8.03
CA MET A 153 15.92 -6.24 -7.73
C MET A 153 17.15 -6.99 -8.28
N SER A 154 17.25 -8.30 -8.04
CA SER A 154 18.34 -9.12 -8.56
C SER A 154 18.36 -9.19 -10.08
N ALA A 155 17.19 -9.30 -10.72
CA ALA A 155 17.05 -9.29 -12.17
C ALA A 155 17.39 -7.92 -12.76
N MET A 156 17.09 -6.84 -12.05
CA MET A 156 17.41 -5.47 -12.44
C MET A 156 18.93 -5.27 -12.54
N ASP A 157 19.68 -5.87 -11.63
CA ASP A 157 21.15 -5.80 -11.64
C ASP A 157 21.78 -6.70 -12.71
N ARG A 158 21.26 -7.91 -12.88
CA ARG A 158 21.92 -8.94 -13.71
C ARG A 158 21.46 -8.93 -15.16
N ARG A 159 20.18 -8.58 -15.40
CA ARG A 159 19.51 -8.80 -16.69
C ARG A 159 18.34 -7.82 -16.91
N PRO A 160 18.60 -6.49 -16.89
CA PRO A 160 17.60 -5.43 -17.05
C PRO A 160 16.67 -5.60 -18.26
N GLY A 161 17.21 -6.11 -19.38
CA GLY A 161 16.48 -6.27 -20.64
C GLY A 161 15.67 -7.56 -20.75
N SER A 162 15.68 -8.44 -19.74
CA SER A 162 14.87 -9.67 -19.77
C SER A 162 13.38 -9.36 -19.64
N SER A 163 12.53 -10.23 -20.21
CA SER A 163 11.07 -10.16 -20.07
C SER A 163 10.66 -10.33 -18.60
N ALA A 164 10.05 -9.30 -18.01
CA ALA A 164 9.51 -9.38 -16.66
C ALA A 164 8.31 -10.35 -16.59
N ALA A 165 7.50 -10.42 -17.65
CA ALA A 165 6.38 -11.35 -17.72
C ALA A 165 6.83 -12.82 -17.68
N SER A 166 8.03 -13.12 -18.17
CA SER A 166 8.61 -14.47 -18.11
C SER A 166 9.15 -14.82 -16.72
N LEU A 167 9.54 -13.81 -15.92
CA LEU A 167 9.99 -14.00 -14.54
C LEU A 167 8.82 -14.09 -13.56
N PHE A 168 7.76 -13.34 -13.81
CA PHE A 168 6.60 -13.23 -12.92
C PHE A 168 5.30 -13.58 -13.66
N PRO A 169 5.11 -14.81 -14.15
CA PRO A 169 3.99 -15.16 -15.03
C PRO A 169 2.62 -14.96 -14.38
N GLU A 170 2.48 -15.30 -13.11
CA GLU A 170 1.23 -15.13 -12.34
C GLU A 170 0.88 -13.65 -12.16
N ALA A 171 1.85 -12.84 -11.75
CA ALA A 171 1.68 -11.39 -11.61
C ALA A 171 1.41 -10.74 -12.97
N ALA A 172 2.05 -11.20 -14.05
CA ALA A 172 1.84 -10.72 -15.41
C ALA A 172 0.44 -11.03 -15.94
N ALA A 173 -0.07 -12.23 -15.67
CA ALA A 173 -1.44 -12.61 -16.03
C ALA A 173 -2.47 -11.74 -15.31
N ALA A 174 -2.25 -11.46 -14.02
CA ALA A 174 -3.17 -10.66 -13.22
C ALA A 174 -3.06 -9.15 -13.52
N ASN A 175 -1.91 -8.66 -13.99
CA ASN A 175 -1.59 -7.24 -14.12
C ASN A 175 -0.98 -6.88 -15.48
N ARG A 176 -1.74 -7.14 -16.55
CA ARG A 176 -1.24 -6.94 -17.91
C ARG A 176 -0.73 -5.53 -18.20
N SER A 177 -1.34 -4.49 -17.61
CA SER A 177 -0.92 -3.08 -17.75
C SER A 177 0.50 -2.81 -17.24
N ILE A 178 0.99 -3.60 -16.27
CA ILE A 178 2.35 -3.46 -15.72
C ILE A 178 3.34 -4.24 -16.56
N PHE A 179 2.99 -5.47 -16.91
CA PHE A 179 3.90 -6.44 -17.49
C PHE A 179 3.92 -6.46 -19.01
N TYR A 180 3.06 -5.68 -19.67
CA TYR A 180 3.00 -5.56 -21.13
C TYR A 180 2.86 -4.10 -21.55
N ARG A 181 3.56 -3.74 -22.63
CA ARG A 181 3.54 -2.41 -23.27
C ARG A 181 3.39 -2.61 -24.77
N ASP A 182 2.43 -1.94 -25.39
CA ASP A 182 2.19 -1.99 -26.83
C ASP A 182 2.12 -3.42 -27.40
N GLY A 183 1.48 -4.31 -26.64
CA GLY A 183 1.32 -5.73 -27.01
C GLY A 183 2.54 -6.63 -26.77
N ARG A 184 3.71 -6.08 -26.41
CA ARG A 184 4.90 -6.88 -26.05
C ARG A 184 5.10 -7.00 -24.54
N PRO A 185 5.79 -8.05 -24.04
CA PRO A 185 6.24 -8.10 -22.65
C PRO A 185 7.14 -6.90 -22.31
N ALA A 186 6.88 -6.29 -21.16
CA ALA A 186 7.75 -5.28 -20.58
C ALA A 186 9.02 -5.95 -20.04
N THR A 187 10.15 -5.25 -20.17
CA THR A 187 11.41 -5.67 -19.57
C THR A 187 11.41 -5.45 -18.07
N VAL A 188 12.35 -6.10 -17.37
CA VAL A 188 12.57 -5.87 -15.92
C VAL A 188 12.81 -4.39 -15.63
N ALA A 189 13.62 -3.72 -16.45
CA ALA A 189 13.86 -2.27 -16.34
C ALA A 189 12.58 -1.44 -16.46
N GLU A 190 11.72 -1.78 -17.41
CA GLU A 190 10.48 -1.05 -17.64
C GLU A 190 9.46 -1.24 -16.51
N VAL A 191 9.34 -2.46 -15.99
CA VAL A 191 8.50 -2.74 -14.82
C VAL A 191 9.01 -1.99 -13.60
N HIS A 192 10.31 -2.09 -13.31
CA HIS A 192 10.92 -1.39 -12.16
C HIS A 192 10.71 0.13 -12.24
N ALA A 193 10.98 0.74 -13.40
CA ALA A 193 10.76 2.17 -13.62
C ALA A 193 9.28 2.57 -13.47
N ASN A 194 8.34 1.70 -13.86
CA ASN A 194 6.92 1.95 -13.66
C ASN A 194 6.52 1.93 -12.17
N LEU A 195 7.03 0.94 -11.43
CA LEU A 195 6.79 0.82 -9.99
C LEU A 195 7.42 1.99 -9.23
N GLN A 196 8.63 2.41 -9.59
CA GLN A 196 9.30 3.57 -9.00
C GLN A 196 8.51 4.86 -9.23
N ARG A 197 7.99 5.10 -10.43
CA ARG A 197 7.13 6.28 -10.72
C ARG A 197 5.85 6.26 -9.89
N THR A 198 5.25 5.08 -9.71
CA THR A 198 4.01 4.91 -8.93
C THR A 198 4.24 5.10 -7.43
N ALA A 199 5.39 4.66 -6.92
CA ALA A 199 5.76 4.82 -5.53
C ALA A 199 6.18 6.26 -5.17
N GLY A 200 6.73 6.98 -6.15
CA GLY A 200 7.36 8.29 -5.96
C GLY A 200 8.84 8.18 -5.58
N GLU A 201 9.55 9.30 -5.53
CA GLU A 201 10.97 9.35 -5.16
C GLU A 201 11.18 9.22 -3.65
N GLY A 202 12.33 8.64 -3.25
CA GLY A 202 12.78 8.54 -1.87
C GLY A 202 13.32 7.15 -1.46
N ALA A 203 14.04 7.13 -0.34
CA ALA A 203 14.56 5.92 0.31
C ALA A 203 13.76 5.68 1.62
N PRO A 204 12.64 4.94 1.57
CA PRO A 204 11.56 5.03 2.57
C PRO A 204 11.89 4.48 3.96
N ALA A 205 12.99 3.74 4.07
CA ALA A 205 13.39 3.03 5.28
C ALA A 205 14.89 3.23 5.59
N SER A 206 15.46 4.35 5.14
CA SER A 206 16.87 4.67 5.40
C SER A 206 17.12 4.75 6.90
N GLY A 207 17.90 3.80 7.43
CA GLY A 207 18.26 3.79 8.85
C GLY A 207 17.31 3.04 9.78
N VAL A 208 16.35 2.26 9.25
CA VAL A 208 15.61 1.29 10.06
C VAL A 208 16.61 0.21 10.53
N GLY A 209 17.09 0.34 11.77
CA GLY A 209 17.95 -0.66 12.42
C GLY A 209 17.27 -2.03 12.42
N SER A 210 18.05 -3.10 12.54
CA SER A 210 17.68 -4.52 12.42
C SER A 210 16.39 -4.92 13.15
N ALA A 211 15.23 -4.50 12.65
CA ALA A 211 13.96 -5.09 12.99
C ALA A 211 14.02 -6.52 12.46
N PRO A 212 13.59 -7.53 13.24
CA PRO A 212 13.49 -8.88 12.70
C PRO A 212 12.59 -8.80 11.46
N ALA A 213 13.18 -9.06 10.29
CA ALA A 213 12.41 -9.17 9.08
C ALA A 213 11.32 -10.19 9.33
N LEU A 214 10.07 -9.87 8.98
CA LEU A 214 9.02 -10.88 8.90
C LEU A 214 9.58 -12.04 8.07
N ASP A 215 9.77 -13.19 8.70
CA ASP A 215 10.20 -14.39 8.00
C ASP A 215 9.20 -14.59 6.85
N PRO A 216 9.66 -14.70 5.58
CA PRO A 216 8.76 -14.95 4.46
C PRO A 216 7.95 -16.25 4.62
N GLN A 217 8.31 -17.15 5.54
CA GLN A 217 7.49 -18.30 5.95
C GLN A 217 6.39 -17.93 6.98
N LEU A 218 6.57 -16.84 7.73
CA LEU A 218 5.60 -16.25 8.67
C LEU A 218 4.62 -15.28 7.99
N LEU A 219 5.03 -14.64 6.89
CA LEU A 219 4.09 -14.04 5.95
C LEU A 219 3.40 -15.18 5.18
N PRO A 220 2.07 -15.34 5.29
CA PRO A 220 1.39 -16.32 4.47
C PRO A 220 1.68 -15.97 3.02
N LYS A 221 2.05 -16.97 2.19
CA LYS A 221 1.83 -16.83 0.76
C LYS A 221 0.35 -16.47 0.61
N LEU A 222 0.08 -15.26 0.12
CA LEU A 222 -1.27 -14.86 -0.20
C LEU A 222 -1.87 -15.95 -1.07
N SER A 223 -3.10 -16.38 -0.77
CA SER A 223 -3.77 -17.33 -1.63
C SER A 223 -3.81 -16.78 -3.06
N GLU A 224 -3.83 -17.62 -4.09
CA GLU A 224 -3.95 -17.14 -5.48
C GLU A 224 -5.12 -16.16 -5.63
N ARG A 225 -6.20 -16.39 -4.89
CA ARG A 225 -7.34 -15.46 -4.80
C ARG A 225 -6.95 -14.11 -4.21
N ASP A 226 -6.25 -14.07 -3.07
CA ASP A 226 -5.81 -12.83 -2.44
C ASP A 226 -4.77 -12.08 -3.31
N GLN A 227 -3.89 -12.82 -3.98
CA GLN A 227 -2.94 -12.26 -4.96
C GLN A 227 -3.68 -11.67 -6.17
N MET A 228 -4.63 -12.41 -6.75
CA MET A 228 -5.47 -11.92 -7.84
C MET A 228 -6.31 -10.71 -7.42
N LEU A 229 -6.73 -10.64 -6.17
CA LEU A 229 -7.49 -9.53 -5.63
C LEU A 229 -6.61 -8.30 -5.37
N ALA A 230 -5.40 -8.48 -4.83
CA ALA A 230 -4.41 -7.41 -4.73
C ALA A 230 -4.06 -6.86 -6.12
N ALA A 231 -3.76 -7.75 -7.06
CA ALA A 231 -3.55 -7.42 -8.46
C ALA A 231 -4.74 -6.66 -9.10
N ARG A 232 -5.97 -7.12 -8.86
CA ARG A 232 -7.17 -6.45 -9.38
C ARG A 232 -7.36 -5.06 -8.78
N LEU A 233 -7.03 -4.87 -7.50
CA LEU A 233 -7.05 -3.55 -6.86
C LEU A 233 -5.99 -2.63 -7.43
N ASP A 234 -4.78 -3.15 -7.67
CA ASP A 234 -3.71 -2.35 -8.24
C ASP A 234 -4.04 -1.95 -9.68
N ARG A 235 -4.71 -2.81 -10.47
CA ARG A 235 -5.27 -2.41 -11.77
C ARG A 235 -6.24 -1.23 -11.63
N LEU A 236 -7.18 -1.29 -10.68
CA LEU A 236 -8.13 -0.19 -10.48
C LEU A 236 -7.45 1.11 -10.04
N LYS A 237 -6.44 1.04 -9.16
CA LYS A 237 -5.64 2.20 -8.77
C LYS A 237 -4.84 2.76 -9.95
N GLN A 238 -4.30 1.89 -10.80
CA GLN A 238 -3.60 2.29 -12.02
C GLN A 238 -4.52 3.02 -12.99
N ASP A 239 -5.71 2.47 -13.25
CA ASP A 239 -6.71 3.11 -14.09
C ASP A 239 -7.07 4.50 -13.54
N GLN A 240 -7.22 4.64 -12.22
CA GLN A 240 -7.43 5.95 -11.58
C GLN A 240 -6.23 6.90 -11.73
N SER A 241 -5.00 6.40 -11.58
CA SER A 241 -3.79 7.20 -11.75
C SER A 241 -3.57 7.66 -13.20
N LEU A 242 -3.92 6.83 -14.17
CA LEU A 242 -3.91 7.17 -15.60
C LEU A 242 -4.97 8.22 -15.92
N LEU A 243 -6.18 8.09 -15.37
CA LEU A 243 -7.22 9.10 -15.50
C LEU A 243 -6.81 10.43 -14.87
N ALA A 244 -6.15 10.42 -13.71
CA ALA A 244 -5.64 11.63 -13.08
C ALA A 244 -4.53 12.31 -13.92
N LEU A 245 -3.69 11.53 -14.60
CA LEU A 245 -2.67 12.06 -15.52
C LEU A 245 -3.29 12.66 -16.79
N LEU A 246 -4.32 12.02 -17.35
CA LEU A 246 -5.07 12.49 -18.52
C LEU A 246 -5.90 13.75 -18.23
N LEU A 247 -6.51 13.84 -17.05
CA LEU A 247 -7.31 14.99 -16.62
C LEU A 247 -6.46 16.14 -16.04
N GLY A 248 -5.20 15.86 -15.68
CA GLY A 248 -4.25 16.85 -15.16
C GLY A 248 -3.42 17.55 -16.23
N GLN A 249 -3.62 17.23 -17.51
CA GLN A 249 -2.84 17.78 -18.63
C GLN A 249 -3.45 19.03 -19.29
N ASP A 250 -4.63 19.47 -18.85
CA ASP A 250 -5.28 20.69 -19.34
C ASP A 250 -5.20 21.79 -18.26
N GLY A 251 -4.14 22.60 -18.28
CA GLY A 251 -4.07 23.70 -17.30
C GLY A 251 -2.86 24.64 -17.25
N GLU A 252 -2.00 24.71 -18.27
CA GLU A 252 -1.10 25.88 -18.42
C GLU A 252 -1.52 26.70 -19.64
N GLY A 253 -2.18 27.84 -19.41
CA GLY A 253 -2.53 28.74 -20.51
C GLY A 253 -3.49 29.87 -20.18
N LYS A 254 -2.92 30.96 -19.67
CA LYS A 254 -3.37 32.37 -19.78
C LYS A 254 -4.37 32.93 -18.78
N ALA A 255 -3.85 33.92 -18.07
CA ALA A 255 -4.57 35.06 -17.52
C ALA A 255 -5.52 35.71 -18.53
N GLY A 256 -6.73 36.02 -18.07
CA GLY A 256 -7.71 36.88 -18.75
C GLY A 256 -8.68 37.40 -17.70
N GLY A 257 -8.71 38.71 -17.51
CA GLY A 257 -9.25 39.38 -16.34
C GLY A 257 -10.76 39.26 -16.14
N PHE A 258 -11.17 39.26 -14.88
CA PHE A 258 -12.53 39.57 -14.46
C PHE A 258 -12.70 41.09 -14.39
N GLY A 259 -13.42 41.64 -15.38
CA GLY A 259 -13.81 43.05 -15.44
C GLY A 259 -15.25 43.19 -15.91
N VAL A 260 -16.14 43.46 -14.93
CA VAL A 260 -17.32 44.35 -14.92
C VAL A 260 -18.24 44.45 -16.15
N ALA A 261 -19.54 44.19 -15.91
CA ALA A 261 -20.77 44.84 -16.42
C ALA A 261 -21.84 43.73 -16.53
N PHE A 262 -22.97 43.74 -15.81
CA PHE A 262 -24.10 44.65 -15.98
C PHE A 262 -24.88 44.82 -14.66
N GLY A 263 -25.34 46.05 -14.41
CA GLY A 263 -26.31 46.38 -13.36
C GLY A 263 -27.76 46.02 -13.74
N PRO A 264 -28.71 46.16 -12.80
CA PRO A 264 -30.10 45.67 -12.89
C PRO A 264 -31.04 46.73 -13.50
N GLU A 265 -32.27 46.34 -13.88
CA GLU A 265 -33.52 47.15 -14.01
C GLU A 265 -34.66 46.27 -14.61
N PRO A 266 -35.97 46.61 -14.49
CA PRO A 266 -36.83 46.26 -13.35
C PRO A 266 -38.09 45.44 -13.75
N GLY A 267 -38.71 44.77 -12.79
CA GLY A 267 -40.02 44.10 -12.95
C GLY A 267 -41.15 44.95 -12.38
N SER A 268 -42.04 45.42 -13.24
CA SER A 268 -43.25 46.19 -12.93
C SER A 268 -44.42 45.33 -12.42
N ASN A 269 -45.15 45.88 -11.45
CA ASN A 269 -46.50 45.50 -11.05
C ASN A 269 -47.49 45.47 -12.23
N THR A 270 -48.30 44.40 -12.32
CA THR A 270 -49.78 44.40 -12.32
C THR A 270 -50.28 42.96 -12.23
#